data_AF-H9VS65-F1
#
_entry.id   AF-H9VS65-F1
#
_cell.length_a   1.000
_cell.length_b   1.000
_cell.length_c   1.000
_cell.angle_alpha   90.00
_cell.angle_beta   90.00
_cell.angle_gamma   90.00
#
_symmetry.space_group_name_H-M   'P 1'
#
loop_
_entity.id
_entity.type
_entity.pdbx_description
1 polymer ?
#
loop_
_entity_poly.entity_id
_entity_poly.type
_entity_poly.pdbx_seq_one_letter_code
_entity_poly.pdbx_strand_id
1 'polypeptide(L)'
;ETLMEWQEQRQKPHVAIFPGFGSGHHIPLLQLAKQLTVYHGFSVIFFTAKWMGASPHQTPPSSSGGMIRFIELPDVQIEGDHAGMSFLVRIPLLLEKANILVEDALTSFP
;
A
#
# COMPACT_ATOMS: atom_id res chain seq x y z
N GLU A 1 -27.36 18.72 32.13
CA GLU A 1 -26.42 17.69 31.63
C GLU A 1 -27.14 16.80 30.63
N THR A 2 -26.85 16.93 29.33
CA THR A 2 -27.00 15.92 28.25
C THR A 2 -26.75 16.61 26.91
N LEU A 3 -25.54 17.14 26.75
CA LEU A 3 -24.95 17.26 25.42
C LEU A 3 -24.37 15.87 25.11
N MET A 4 -25.26 14.91 24.84
CA MET A 4 -24.83 13.63 24.28
C MET A 4 -24.25 13.93 22.92
N GLU A 5 -22.94 13.81 22.87
CA GLU A 5 -22.09 13.83 21.69
C GLU A 5 -22.68 12.88 20.64
N TRP A 6 -23.48 13.42 19.73
CA TRP A 6 -23.59 12.87 18.39
C TRP A 6 -22.25 13.13 17.70
N GLN A 7 -21.21 12.42 18.14
CA GLN A 7 -20.10 12.08 17.26
C GLN A 7 -20.74 11.19 16.19
N GLU A 8 -21.28 11.83 15.16
CA GLU A 8 -21.43 11.18 13.88
C GLU A 8 -20.09 10.51 13.61
N GLN A 9 -20.07 9.17 13.63
CA GLN A 9 -18.88 8.39 13.28
C GLN A 9 -18.64 8.65 11.80
N ARG A 10 -18.13 9.85 11.47
CA ARG A 10 -17.66 10.19 10.15
C ARG A 10 -16.43 9.31 9.96
N GLN A 11 -16.66 8.20 9.28
CA GLN A 11 -15.60 7.31 8.82
C GLN A 11 -14.53 8.19 8.21
N LYS A 12 -13.31 8.09 8.73
CA LYS A 12 -12.19 8.84 8.18
C LYS A 12 -12.07 8.49 6.70
N PRO A 13 -11.83 9.45 5.80
CA PRO A 13 -11.63 9.12 4.41
C PRO A 13 -10.43 8.16 4.28
N HIS A 14 -10.61 7.11 3.48
CA HIS A 14 -9.61 6.07 3.27
C HIS A 14 -8.86 6.32 1.95
N VAL A 15 -7.54 6.20 1.98
CA VAL A 15 -6.69 6.25 0.79
C VAL A 15 -5.85 4.99 0.73
N ALA A 16 -5.89 4.30 -0.40
CA ALA A 16 -5.02 3.17 -0.68
C ALA A 16 -3.90 3.61 -1.63
N ILE A 17 -2.66 3.31 -1.27
CA ILE A 17 -1.47 3.68 -2.03
C ILE A 17 -0.75 2.40 -2.44
N PHE A 18 -0.66 2.19 -3.74
CA PHE A 18 0.14 1.15 -4.34
C PHE A 18 1.39 1.78 -4.99
N PRO A 19 2.56 1.73 -4.32
CA PRO A 19 3.77 2.28 -4.88
C PRO A 19 4.25 1.42 -6.05
N GLY A 20 4.68 2.07 -7.13
CA GLY A 20 5.35 1.39 -8.24
C GLY A 20 6.70 0.80 -7.83
N PHE A 21 7.41 0.21 -8.79
CA PHE A 21 8.64 -0.54 -8.55
C PHE A 21 9.82 0.36 -8.14
N GLY A 22 10.58 -0.04 -7.12
CA GLY A 22 11.85 0.54 -6.69
C GLY A 22 11.72 1.55 -5.55
N SER A 23 12.83 1.76 -4.83
CA SER A 23 12.87 2.67 -3.68
C SER A 23 12.52 4.13 -4.02
N GLY A 24 12.77 4.56 -5.25
CA GLY A 24 12.42 5.89 -5.76
C GLY A 24 10.92 6.19 -5.79
N HIS A 25 10.06 5.17 -5.83
CA HIS A 25 8.60 5.33 -5.71
C HIS A 25 8.12 5.17 -4.27
N HIS A 26 8.72 4.25 -3.52
CA HIS A 26 8.30 3.95 -2.15
C HIS A 26 8.54 5.10 -1.18
N ILE A 27 9.73 5.71 -1.19
CA ILE A 27 10.08 6.79 -0.24
C ILE A 27 9.13 8.00 -0.37
N PRO A 28 8.92 8.59 -1.56
CA PRO A 28 8.06 9.76 -1.67
C PRO A 28 6.60 9.43 -1.36
N LEU A 29 6.10 8.25 -1.77
CA LEU A 29 4.72 7.86 -1.49
C LEU A 29 4.51 7.53 0.00
N LEU A 30 5.50 6.98 0.69
CA LEU A 30 5.44 6.80 2.13
C LEU A 30 5.45 8.15 2.86
N GLN A 31 6.22 9.12 2.37
CA GLN A 31 6.19 10.48 2.91
C GLN A 31 4.81 11.13 2.69
N LEU A 32 4.21 10.96 1.50
CA LEU A 32 2.85 11.41 1.21
C LEU A 32 1.83 10.74 2.15
N ALA A 33 1.92 9.43 2.35
CA ALA A 33 1.07 8.70 3.29
C ALA A 33 1.13 9.32 4.70
N LYS A 34 2.33 9.62 5.19
CA LYS A 34 2.51 10.29 6.50
C LYS A 34 1.86 11.66 6.53
N GLN A 35 1.97 12.46 5.47
CA GLN A 35 1.33 13.78 5.41
C GLN A 35 -0.20 13.66 5.42
N LEU A 36 -0.76 12.76 4.61
CA LEU A 36 -2.21 12.49 4.54
C LEU A 36 -2.77 12.08 5.90
N THR A 37 -2.04 11.23 6.62
CA THR A 37 -2.46 10.81 7.93
C THR A 37 -2.33 11.94 8.95
N VAL A 38 -1.13 12.51 9.13
CA VAL A 38 -0.82 13.46 10.22
C VAL A 38 -1.58 14.77 10.08
N TYR A 39 -1.66 15.32 8.87
CA TYR A 39 -2.16 16.67 8.65
C TYR A 39 -3.56 16.72 8.03
N HIS A 40 -4.03 15.63 7.43
CA HIS A 40 -5.30 15.61 6.69
C HIS A 40 -6.32 14.60 7.21
N GLY A 41 -6.00 13.85 8.27
CA GLY A 41 -6.96 12.98 8.95
C GLY A 41 -7.39 11.74 8.16
N PHE A 42 -6.64 11.36 7.12
CA PHE A 42 -6.91 10.16 6.34
C PHE A 42 -6.48 8.89 7.09
N SER A 43 -7.18 7.80 6.82
CA SER A 43 -6.71 6.43 7.08
C SER A 43 -6.01 5.93 5.82
N VAL A 44 -4.72 5.59 5.90
CA VAL A 44 -3.96 5.17 4.71
C VAL A 44 -3.65 3.68 4.74
N ILE A 45 -3.91 3.00 3.63
CA ILE A 45 -3.39 1.67 3.33
C ILE A 45 -2.19 1.85 2.40
N PHE A 46 -1.07 1.22 2.73
CA PHE A 46 0.14 1.25 1.93
C PHE A 46 0.53 -0.18 1.53
N PHE A 47 0.41 -0.49 0.25
CA PHE A 47 0.76 -1.81 -0.27
C PHE A 47 2.27 -1.96 -0.42
N THR A 48 2.75 -3.18 -0.21
CA THR A 48 4.15 -3.57 -0.28
C THR A 48 4.22 -4.95 -0.94
N ALA A 49 5.30 -5.26 -1.64
CA ALA A 49 5.52 -6.61 -2.16
C ALA A 49 7.03 -6.85 -2.31
N LYS A 50 7.47 -8.11 -2.13
CA LYS A 50 8.89 -8.48 -2.24
C LYS A 50 9.49 -8.11 -3.59
N TRP A 51 8.71 -8.29 -4.65
CA TRP A 51 9.12 -7.99 -6.01
C TRP A 51 9.17 -6.49 -6.30
N MET A 52 8.63 -5.59 -5.46
CA MET A 52 8.75 -4.13 -5.70
C MET A 52 10.17 -3.60 -5.49
N GLY A 53 11.10 -4.39 -4.95
CA GLY A 53 12.51 -3.98 -4.81
C GLY A 53 12.74 -2.87 -3.77
N ALA A 54 11.76 -2.60 -2.90
CA ALA A 54 11.95 -1.76 -1.72
C ALA A 54 12.66 -2.55 -0.62
N SER A 55 13.62 -1.94 0.06
CA SER A 55 14.34 -2.62 1.14
C SER A 55 13.39 -2.87 2.32
N PRO A 56 13.45 -4.05 2.99
CA PRO A 56 12.66 -4.36 4.19
C PRO A 56 12.82 -3.31 5.31
N HIS A 57 13.92 -2.57 5.33
CA HIS A 57 14.17 -1.48 6.27
C HIS A 57 13.31 -0.22 6.03
N GLN A 58 12.66 -0.11 4.86
CA GLN A 58 11.87 1.07 4.46
C GLN A 58 10.37 0.89 4.71
N THR A 59 9.94 -0.33 5.02
CA THR A 59 8.58 -0.69 5.41
C THR A 59 8.62 -1.09 6.88
N PRO A 60 8.09 -0.26 7.80
CA PRO A 60 8.07 -0.64 9.21
C PRO A 60 7.25 -1.93 9.38
N PRO A 61 7.61 -2.80 10.34
CA PRO A 61 6.86 -4.02 10.61
C PRO A 61 5.40 -3.66 10.89
N SER A 62 4.48 -4.44 10.33
CA SER A 62 3.02 -4.24 10.35
C SER A 62 2.52 -3.82 11.73
N SER A 63 2.51 -2.52 12.02
CA SER A 63 2.07 -1.99 13.30
C SER A 63 0.57 -1.76 13.23
N SER A 64 -0.19 -2.58 13.95
CA SER A 64 -1.66 -2.51 14.02
C SER A 64 -2.21 -1.28 14.77
N GLY A 65 -1.33 -0.36 15.21
CA GLY A 65 -1.71 0.88 15.90
C GLY A 65 -1.32 2.18 15.19
N GLY A 66 -0.75 2.09 13.98
CA GLY A 66 -0.28 3.24 13.21
C GLY A 66 -1.37 3.87 12.34
N MET A 67 -1.26 5.18 12.11
CA MET A 67 -2.12 5.96 11.19
C MET A 67 -2.08 5.45 9.73
N ILE A 68 -1.02 4.69 9.38
CA ILE A 68 -0.84 3.99 8.10
C ILE A 68 -0.85 2.48 8.37
N ARG A 69 -1.69 1.74 7.65
CA ARG A 69 -1.73 0.28 7.62
C ARG A 69 -0.90 -0.23 6.43
N PHE A 70 0.08 -1.09 6.70
CA PHE A 70 0.86 -1.75 5.66
C PHE A 70 0.24 -3.11 5.32
N ILE A 71 0.17 -3.42 4.02
CA ILE A 71 -0.27 -4.71 3.50
C ILE A 71 0.83 -5.26 2.60
N GLU A 72 1.32 -6.44 2.91
CA GLU A 72 2.20 -7.19 2.02
C GLU A 72 1.35 -8.02 1.07
N LEU A 73 1.50 -7.78 -0.24
CA LEU A 73 0.84 -8.55 -1.27
C LEU A 73 1.56 -9.89 -1.47
N PRO A 74 0.82 -10.95 -1.84
CA PRO A 74 1.42 -12.21 -2.25
C PRO A 74 2.47 -12.04 -3.34
N ASP A 75 3.40 -12.99 -3.39
CA ASP A 75 4.40 -13.04 -4.44
C ASP A 75 3.75 -13.37 -5.79
N VAL A 76 4.20 -12.69 -6.84
CA VAL A 76 3.64 -12.83 -8.19
C VAL A 76 4.60 -13.62 -9.05
N GLN A 77 4.18 -14.81 -9.47
CA GLN A 77 4.94 -15.61 -10.42
C GLN A 77 4.69 -15.09 -11.84
N ILE A 78 5.75 -14.68 -12.54
CA ILE A 78 5.69 -14.38 -13.97
C ILE A 78 6.17 -15.61 -14.74
N GLU A 79 5.34 -16.08 -15.65
CA GLU A 79 5.71 -17.18 -16.53
C GLU A 79 6.91 -16.76 -17.40
N GLY A 80 7.97 -17.56 -17.36
CA GLY A 80 9.21 -17.22 -18.04
C GLY A 80 10.03 -16.11 -17.36
N ASP A 81 9.87 -15.85 -16.05
CA ASP A 81 10.81 -14.99 -15.30
C ASP A 81 12.21 -15.65 -15.29
N HIS A 82 13.06 -15.26 -16.23
CA HIS A 82 14.46 -15.66 -16.29
C HIS A 82 15.33 -14.41 -16.19
N ALA A 83 16.57 -14.58 -15.73
CA ALA A 83 17.51 -13.47 -15.48
C ALA A 83 17.79 -12.54 -16.70
N GLY A 84 17.34 -12.92 -17.90
CA GLY A 84 17.42 -12.12 -19.13
C GLY A 84 16.16 -11.32 -19.50
N MET A 85 15.05 -11.44 -18.76
CA MET A 85 13.83 -10.69 -19.06
C MET A 85 14.06 -9.20 -18.82
N SER A 86 13.81 -8.39 -19.86
CA SER A 86 13.93 -6.93 -19.76
C SER A 86 12.99 -6.38 -18.70
N PHE A 87 13.47 -5.44 -17.88
CA PHE A 87 12.65 -4.74 -16.88
C PHE A 87 11.46 -4.00 -17.51
N LEU A 88 11.58 -3.58 -18.77
CA LEU A 88 10.49 -2.95 -19.53
C LEU A 88 9.32 -3.90 -19.82
N VAL A 89 9.56 -5.21 -19.80
CA VAL A 89 8.52 -6.25 -19.95
C VAL A 89 8.09 -6.75 -18.58
N ARG A 90 9.05 -6.97 -17.69
CA ARG A 90 8.83 -7.54 -16.36
C ARG A 90 7.96 -6.65 -15.46
N ILE A 91 8.22 -5.34 -15.41
CA ILE A 91 7.51 -4.42 -14.52
C ILE A 91 6.02 -4.30 -14.92
N PRO A 92 5.64 -4.04 -16.19
CA PRO A 92 4.23 -4.00 -16.57
C PRO A 92 3.47 -5.30 -16.26
N LEU A 93 4.06 -6.46 -16.52
CA LEU A 93 3.45 -7.76 -16.21
C LEU A 93 3.22 -7.97 -14.70
N LEU A 94 4.17 -7.54 -13.87
CA LEU A 94 4.01 -7.57 -12.41
C LEU A 94 2.86 -6.67 -11.97
N LEU A 95 2.78 -5.45 -12.51
CA LEU A 95 1.73 -4.48 -12.17
C LEU A 95 0.34 -5.00 -12.60
N GLU A 96 0.24 -5.58 -13.80
CA GLU A 96 -1.00 -6.18 -14.31
C GLU A 96 -1.48 -7.31 -13.38
N LYS A 97 -0.60 -8.23 -13.02
CA LYS A 97 -0.93 -9.34 -12.10
C LYS A 97 -1.22 -8.86 -10.68
N ALA A 98 -0.56 -7.79 -10.22
CA ALA A 98 -0.77 -7.23 -8.90
C ALA A 98 -2.13 -6.55 -8.77
N ASN A 99 -2.75 -6.11 -9.87
CA ASN A 99 -4.03 -5.40 -9.81
C ASN A 99 -5.13 -6.26 -9.16
N ILE A 100 -5.20 -7.54 -9.52
CA ILE A 100 -6.15 -8.50 -8.91
C ILE A 100 -5.89 -8.63 -7.41
N LEU A 101 -4.62 -8.73 -7.00
CA LEU A 101 -4.25 -8.86 -5.58
C LEU A 101 -4.61 -7.60 -4.76
N VAL A 102 -4.49 -6.42 -5.37
CA VAL A 102 -4.89 -5.15 -4.76
C VAL A 102 -6.41 -5.08 -4.63
N GLU A 103 -7.15 -5.44 -5.68
CA GLU A 103 -8.62 -5.49 -5.66
C GLU A 103 -9.15 -6.47 -4.62
N ASP A 104 -8.59 -7.69 -4.55
CA ASP A 104 -8.92 -8.69 -3.54
C ASP A 104 -8.61 -8.19 -2.13
N ALA A 105 -7.44 -7.54 -1.93
CA ALA A 105 -7.10 -6.98 -0.64
C ALA A 105 -8.09 -5.88 -0.25
N LEU A 106 -8.46 -4.97 -1.16
CA LEU A 106 -9.40 -3.88 -0.90
C LEU A 106 -10.81 -4.37 -0.57
N THR A 107 -11.29 -5.42 -1.26
CA THR A 107 -12.62 -6.00 -1.03
C THR A 107 -12.70 -6.86 0.22
N SER A 108 -11.56 -7.31 0.76
CA SER A 108 -11.49 -8.04 2.04
C SER A 108 -11.63 -7.15 3.29
N PHE A 109 -11.68 -5.83 3.13
CA PHE A 109 -11.88 -4.89 4.24
C PHE A 109 -13.37 -4.64 4.52
N PRO A 110 -13.80 -4.68 5.80
CA PRO A 110 -15.18 -4.35 6.21
C PRO A 110 -15.48 -2.85 6.13
#